data_AF-A0A386HNU0-F1
#
_entry.id   AF-A0A386HNU0-F1
#
_cell.length_a   1.000
_cell.length_b   1.000
_cell.length_c   1.000
_cell.angle_alpha   90.00
_cell.angle_beta   90.00
_cell.angle_gamma   90.00
#
_symmetry.space_group_name_H-M   'P 1'
#
loop_
_entity.id
_entity.type
_entity.pdbx_description
1 polymer ?
#
loop_
_entity_poly.entity_id
_entity_poly.type
_entity_poly.pdbx_seq_one_letter_code
_entity_poly.pdbx_strand_id
1 'polypeptide(L)'
;MYPNLYYLFQDLFGVKISFLKVVNSFGFFVAISFLVTAWFISREFKRRQALGYFTYTEKTITVGKPASTVDLVSNFILGFLLGYKILGIFFIKSAMANPQQFIFSANGNIPVGLLVGIIFIVLKWREKNKLKLAKPEQRILRIWPSDRVGDIVIIAAVAGFIGAKIFDNLENWDRFIQDPWGNLFSASGLTYYGGLIFATIALWYYFSKNKMRFINVADTIAPTLMLAYGLGRIGCQVAGDGDWGIINSAYLSDSNGKLSLCTPEQFKQAAVIFKDHSEQYGIVGEIQHAAFKGVSWLPDWLFAYNYPHNVNNQGIPLANCTWGNYCNYLPLPVFPTPIYEIIMSILLFAVLWYFRKKITYPGKMFGWYLIVNGLERFLIEQIRVNTKYDIPLHPSQAEIISFLLIVLGIILVTMAKKFFKPIIPVIKPS
;
A
#
# COMPACT_ATOMS: atom_id res chain seq x y z
N MET A 1 -3.60 14.59 11.77
CA MET A 1 -3.31 13.22 11.27
C MET A 1 -3.96 12.23 12.21
N TYR A 2 -4.27 11.03 11.73
CA TYR A 2 -4.93 10.00 12.53
C TYR A 2 -4.07 8.73 12.53
N PRO A 3 -3.36 8.44 13.62
CA PRO A 3 -2.53 7.24 13.76
C PRO A 3 -3.32 5.94 13.54
N ASN A 4 -4.52 5.89 14.09
CA ASN A 4 -5.44 4.76 14.02
C ASN A 4 -6.88 5.26 13.97
N LEU A 5 -7.81 4.34 13.69
CA LEU A 5 -9.21 4.67 13.56
C LEU A 5 -9.84 5.18 14.88
N TYR A 6 -9.24 4.90 16.04
CA TYR A 6 -9.74 5.42 17.33
C TYR A 6 -9.68 6.95 17.35
N TYR A 7 -8.54 7.53 16.98
CA TYR A 7 -8.38 8.98 16.96
C TYR A 7 -9.24 9.66 15.89
N LEU A 8 -9.42 9.01 14.73
CA LEU A 8 -10.33 9.49 13.69
C LEU A 8 -11.77 9.59 14.20
N PHE A 9 -12.28 8.54 14.84
CA PHE A 9 -13.65 8.52 15.34
C PHE A 9 -13.85 9.43 16.56
N GLN A 10 -12.83 9.54 17.41
CA GLN A 10 -12.85 10.47 18.54
C GLN A 10 -12.99 11.91 18.06
N ASP A 11 -12.26 12.29 17.02
CA ASP A 11 -12.25 13.66 16.49
C ASP A 11 -13.51 13.98 15.68
N LEU A 12 -13.92 13.08 14.77
CA LEU A 12 -15.07 13.31 13.89
C LEU A 12 -16.43 13.17 14.58
N PHE A 13 -16.55 12.26 15.55
CA PHE A 13 -17.84 11.89 16.14
C PHE A 13 -17.88 12.04 17.67
N GLY A 14 -16.76 12.36 18.33
CA GLY A 14 -16.69 12.39 19.79
C GLY A 14 -16.75 11.00 20.45
N VAL A 15 -16.72 9.91 19.67
CA VAL A 15 -16.93 8.54 20.20
C VAL A 15 -15.59 7.85 20.47
N LYS A 16 -15.39 7.42 21.72
CA LYS A 16 -14.17 6.72 22.17
C LYS A 16 -14.35 5.20 22.08
N ILE A 17 -14.07 4.61 20.92
CA ILE A 17 -14.19 3.16 20.69
C ILE A 17 -12.82 2.49 20.82
N SER A 18 -12.46 1.98 22.01
CA SER A 18 -11.12 1.43 22.30
C SER A 18 -10.64 0.38 21.29
N PHE A 19 -11.53 -0.46 20.75
CA PHE A 19 -11.22 -1.47 19.72
C PHE A 19 -10.50 -0.87 18.50
N LEU A 20 -10.84 0.35 18.11
CA LEU A 20 -10.28 1.00 16.91
C LEU A 20 -8.80 1.39 17.06
N LYS A 21 -8.21 1.30 18.27
CA LYS A 21 -6.76 1.49 18.48
C LYS A 21 -5.91 0.42 17.81
N VAL A 22 -6.48 -0.76 17.53
CA VAL A 22 -5.79 -1.87 16.86
C VAL A 22 -5.68 -1.63 15.34
N VAL A 23 -6.58 -0.83 14.79
CA VAL A 23 -6.66 -0.61 13.34
C VAL A 23 -5.92 0.67 12.98
N ASN A 24 -4.65 0.53 12.63
CA ASN A 24 -3.83 1.64 12.14
C ASN A 24 -4.40 2.19 10.83
N SER A 25 -4.41 3.51 10.68
CA SER A 25 -5.02 4.17 9.52
C SER A 25 -4.29 3.82 8.23
N PHE A 26 -2.96 3.79 8.25
CA PHE A 26 -2.14 3.36 7.11
C PHE A 26 -2.54 1.98 6.61
N GLY A 27 -2.51 0.98 7.50
CA GLY A 27 -2.86 -0.41 7.17
C GLY A 27 -4.30 -0.55 6.70
N PHE A 28 -5.23 0.22 7.27
CA PHE A 28 -6.62 0.27 6.83
C PHE A 28 -6.74 0.72 5.37
N PHE A 29 -6.14 1.85 4.98
CA PHE A 29 -6.21 2.35 3.61
C PHE A 29 -5.48 1.44 2.61
N VAL A 30 -4.38 0.80 3.01
CA VAL A 30 -3.72 -0.24 2.22
C VAL A 30 -4.67 -1.43 1.97
N ALA A 31 -5.38 -1.90 3.00
CA ALA A 31 -6.36 -2.98 2.83
C ALA A 31 -7.52 -2.59 1.90
N ILE A 32 -8.03 -1.36 2.03
CA ILE A 32 -9.05 -0.82 1.11
C ILE A 32 -8.50 -0.75 -0.32
N SER A 33 -7.24 -0.34 -0.51
CA SER A 33 -6.59 -0.32 -1.82
C SER A 33 -6.61 -1.70 -2.48
N PHE A 34 -6.29 -2.77 -1.75
CA PHE A 34 -6.38 -4.15 -2.27
C PHE A 34 -7.80 -4.53 -2.70
N LEU A 35 -8.82 -4.20 -1.91
CA LEU A 35 -10.21 -4.55 -2.22
C LEU A 35 -10.73 -3.80 -3.45
N VAL A 36 -10.48 -2.49 -3.52
CA VAL A 36 -10.92 -1.65 -4.63
C VAL A 36 -10.20 -2.06 -5.92
N THR A 37 -8.89 -2.26 -5.86
CA THR A 37 -8.10 -2.66 -7.04
C THR A 37 -8.47 -4.05 -7.52
N ALA A 38 -8.69 -5.01 -6.63
CA ALA A 38 -9.20 -6.35 -6.98
C ALA A 38 -10.52 -6.27 -7.76
N TRP A 39 -11.43 -5.39 -7.34
CA TRP A 39 -12.70 -5.18 -8.05
C TRP A 39 -12.48 -4.66 -9.48
N PHE A 40 -11.64 -3.64 -9.67
CA PHE A 40 -11.31 -3.11 -11.00
C PHE A 40 -10.57 -4.13 -11.88
N ILE A 41 -9.63 -4.89 -11.30
CA ILE A 41 -8.90 -5.97 -11.97
C ILE A 41 -9.89 -7.04 -12.45
N SER A 42 -10.82 -7.49 -11.60
CA SER A 42 -11.85 -8.47 -11.98
C SER A 42 -12.71 -7.98 -13.14
N ARG A 43 -13.12 -6.70 -13.11
CA ARG A 43 -13.89 -6.08 -14.19
C ARG A 43 -13.11 -6.02 -15.51
N GLU A 44 -11.83 -5.66 -15.46
CA GLU A 44 -11.00 -5.58 -16.67
C GLU A 44 -10.63 -6.95 -17.22
N PHE A 45 -10.41 -7.96 -16.36
CA PHE A 45 -10.28 -9.36 -16.80
C PHE A 45 -11.53 -9.83 -17.53
N LYS A 46 -12.73 -9.63 -16.98
CA LYS A 46 -13.99 -10.01 -17.64
C LYS A 46 -14.13 -9.38 -19.03
N ARG A 47 -13.79 -8.08 -19.15
CA ARG A 47 -13.79 -7.38 -20.44
C ARG A 47 -12.80 -8.01 -21.43
N ARG A 48 -11.57 -8.25 -21.01
CA ARG A 48 -10.51 -8.79 -21.88
C ARG A 48 -10.73 -10.27 -22.23
N GLN A 49 -11.35 -11.04 -21.35
CA GLN A 49 -11.82 -12.40 -21.64
C GLN A 49 -12.85 -12.40 -22.77
N ALA A 50 -13.85 -11.50 -22.69
CA ALA A 50 -14.85 -11.36 -23.76
C ALA A 50 -14.24 -10.99 -25.11
N LEU A 51 -13.08 -10.32 -25.12
CA LEU A 51 -12.33 -9.98 -26.32
C LEU A 51 -11.37 -11.08 -26.81
N GLY A 52 -11.27 -12.21 -26.09
CA GLY A 52 -10.41 -13.34 -26.46
C GLY A 52 -8.94 -13.22 -26.01
N TYR A 53 -8.60 -12.33 -25.07
CA TYR A 53 -7.22 -12.18 -24.58
C TYR A 53 -6.76 -13.34 -23.67
N PHE A 54 -7.72 -14.10 -23.15
CA PHE A 54 -7.49 -15.15 -22.17
C PHE A 54 -8.33 -16.38 -22.49
N THR A 55 -7.81 -17.54 -22.13
CA THR A 55 -8.53 -18.82 -22.17
C THR A 55 -8.84 -19.30 -20.77
N TYR A 56 -9.77 -20.24 -20.66
CA TYR A 56 -10.10 -20.89 -19.40
C TYR A 56 -9.21 -22.11 -19.16
N THR A 57 -9.13 -22.51 -17.89
CA THR A 57 -8.53 -23.78 -17.47
C THR A 57 -9.63 -24.68 -16.91
N GLU A 58 -9.73 -25.90 -17.41
CA GLU A 58 -10.68 -26.87 -16.87
C GLU A 58 -10.11 -27.52 -15.62
N LYS A 59 -10.89 -27.52 -14.53
CA LYS A 59 -10.51 -28.18 -13.29
C LYS A 59 -11.68 -29.03 -12.82
N THR A 60 -11.43 -30.32 -12.62
CA THR A 60 -12.39 -31.22 -12.01
C THR A 60 -12.42 -30.95 -10.51
N ILE A 61 -13.54 -30.42 -10.02
CA ILE A 61 -13.77 -30.19 -8.58
C ILE A 61 -14.83 -31.18 -8.12
N THR A 62 -14.55 -31.90 -7.03
CA THR A 62 -15.57 -32.74 -6.40
C THR A 62 -16.44 -31.87 -5.50
N VAL A 63 -17.71 -31.72 -5.86
CA VAL A 63 -18.70 -30.94 -5.11
C VAL A 63 -19.48 -31.89 -4.19
N GLY A 64 -19.83 -31.42 -2.99
CA GLY A 64 -20.67 -32.18 -2.06
C GLY A 64 -19.96 -33.15 -1.12
N LYS A 65 -18.62 -33.11 -1.04
CA LYS A 65 -17.88 -33.83 0.01
C LYS A 65 -18.13 -33.22 1.40
N PRO A 66 -18.21 -34.03 2.47
CA PRO A 66 -18.23 -33.52 3.84
C PRO A 66 -16.94 -32.73 4.14
N ALA A 67 -16.95 -31.93 5.22
CA ALA A 67 -15.74 -31.24 5.68
C ALA A 67 -14.61 -32.25 5.90
N SER A 68 -13.48 -32.05 5.23
CA SER A 68 -12.31 -32.89 5.44
C SER A 68 -11.63 -32.56 6.76
N THR A 69 -10.87 -33.49 7.32
CA THR A 69 -10.04 -33.22 8.51
C THR A 69 -9.11 -32.04 8.29
N VAL A 70 -8.55 -31.91 7.09
CA VAL A 70 -7.70 -30.77 6.72
C VAL A 70 -8.48 -29.45 6.74
N ASP A 71 -9.72 -29.42 6.22
CA ASP A 71 -10.59 -28.23 6.28
C ASP A 71 -10.85 -27.82 7.74
N LEU A 72 -11.17 -28.77 8.61
CA LEU A 72 -11.50 -28.50 10.01
C LEU A 72 -10.27 -28.03 10.79
N VAL A 73 -9.13 -28.70 10.64
CA VAL A 73 -7.87 -28.34 11.32
C VAL A 73 -7.35 -26.97 10.85
N SER A 74 -7.38 -26.70 9.55
CA SER A 74 -6.94 -25.39 9.03
C SER A 74 -7.83 -24.24 9.51
N ASN A 75 -9.15 -24.45 9.55
CA ASN A 75 -10.08 -23.45 10.10
C ASN A 75 -9.92 -23.30 11.62
N PHE A 76 -9.64 -24.38 12.35
CA PHE A 76 -9.31 -24.31 13.78
C PHE A 76 -8.07 -23.46 14.02
N ILE A 77 -6.97 -23.72 13.30
CA ILE A 77 -5.73 -22.96 13.45
C ILE A 77 -5.97 -21.48 13.14
N LEU A 78 -6.69 -21.17 12.07
CA LEU A 78 -7.01 -19.79 11.70
C LEU A 78 -7.87 -19.10 12.77
N GLY A 79 -8.93 -19.76 13.25
CA GLY A 79 -9.75 -19.26 14.34
C GLY A 79 -8.97 -19.11 15.64
N PHE A 80 -8.08 -20.06 15.94
CA PHE A 80 -7.22 -20.03 17.11
C PHE A 80 -6.27 -18.85 17.07
N LEU A 81 -5.58 -18.60 15.95
CA LEU A 81 -4.68 -17.46 15.81
C LEU A 81 -5.44 -16.12 15.92
N LEU A 82 -6.61 -16.02 15.31
CA LEU A 82 -7.48 -14.84 15.40
C LEU A 82 -7.94 -14.60 16.84
N GLY A 83 -8.36 -15.64 17.55
CA GLY A 83 -8.76 -15.57 18.95
C GLY A 83 -7.59 -15.27 19.88
N TYR A 84 -6.46 -15.95 19.70
CA TYR A 84 -5.26 -15.85 20.52
C TYR A 84 -4.64 -14.46 20.47
N LYS A 85 -4.59 -13.86 19.26
CA LYS A 85 -3.99 -12.54 19.02
C LYS A 85 -5.03 -11.43 18.99
N ILE A 86 -5.86 -11.42 17.95
CA ILE A 86 -6.68 -10.25 17.61
C ILE A 86 -7.77 -10.01 18.66
N LEU A 87 -8.44 -11.08 19.10
CA LEU A 87 -9.45 -10.97 20.16
C LEU A 87 -8.82 -11.06 21.56
N GLY A 88 -7.69 -11.77 21.69
CA GLY A 88 -6.96 -11.90 22.94
C GLY A 88 -6.45 -10.58 23.50
N ILE A 89 -6.22 -9.58 22.63
CA ILE A 89 -5.79 -8.23 23.02
C ILE A 89 -6.75 -7.57 24.02
N PHE A 90 -8.06 -7.86 23.95
CA PHE A 90 -9.07 -7.25 24.83
C PHE A 90 -9.02 -7.79 26.26
N PHE A 91 -8.40 -8.94 26.46
CA PHE A 91 -8.32 -9.61 27.75
C PHE A 91 -6.99 -9.33 28.47
N ILE A 92 -6.07 -8.60 27.84
CA ILE A 92 -4.75 -8.28 28.38
C ILE A 92 -4.62 -6.76 28.47
N LYS A 93 -4.68 -6.22 29.70
CA LYS A 93 -4.70 -4.76 29.95
C LYS A 93 -3.53 -4.01 29.30
N SER A 94 -2.33 -4.59 29.32
CA SER A 94 -1.12 -3.96 28.72
C SER A 94 -1.11 -4.00 27.19
N ALA A 95 -1.88 -4.90 26.56
CA ALA A 95 -1.82 -5.12 25.13
C ALA A 95 -2.48 -3.99 24.32
N MET A 96 -3.49 -3.32 24.89
CA MET A 96 -4.17 -2.18 24.26
C MET A 96 -3.33 -0.90 24.26
N ALA A 97 -2.27 -0.82 25.06
CA ALA A 97 -1.34 0.32 25.06
C ALA A 97 -0.44 0.29 23.83
N ASN A 98 -0.02 -0.90 23.39
CA ASN A 98 0.76 -1.08 22.16
C ASN A 98 0.29 -2.32 21.37
N PRO A 99 -0.83 -2.21 20.62
CA PRO A 99 -1.43 -3.34 19.90
C PRO A 99 -0.49 -3.99 18.90
N GLN A 100 0.31 -3.20 18.19
CA GLN A 100 1.22 -3.69 17.17
C GLN A 100 2.30 -4.58 17.79
N GLN A 101 2.96 -4.13 18.85
CA GLN A 101 3.95 -4.93 19.55
C GLN A 101 3.36 -6.24 20.09
N PHE A 102 2.14 -6.20 20.62
CA PHE A 102 1.46 -7.40 21.09
C PHE A 102 1.18 -8.42 19.97
N ILE A 103 0.68 -7.96 18.81
CA ILE A 103 0.37 -8.83 17.67
C ILE A 103 1.62 -9.61 17.23
N PHE A 104 2.77 -8.94 17.15
CA PHE A 104 4.05 -9.55 16.72
C PHE A 104 4.83 -10.26 17.85
N SER A 105 4.39 -10.19 19.10
CA SER A 105 5.03 -10.89 20.22
C SER A 105 4.70 -12.40 20.27
N ALA A 106 5.24 -13.15 21.23
CA ALA A 106 4.75 -14.50 21.53
C ALA A 106 3.47 -14.52 22.38
N ASN A 107 3.12 -13.39 23.03
CA ASN A 107 2.02 -13.30 23.99
C ASN A 107 0.64 -13.41 23.32
N GLY A 108 -0.33 -13.96 24.04
CA GLY A 108 -1.71 -14.09 23.56
C GLY A 108 -2.64 -14.68 24.61
N ASN A 109 -3.90 -14.89 24.24
CA ASN A 109 -4.92 -15.46 25.12
C ASN A 109 -5.34 -16.85 24.63
N ILE A 110 -4.79 -17.89 25.25
CA ILE A 110 -5.05 -19.30 24.87
C ILE A 110 -6.55 -19.65 24.99
N PRO A 111 -7.26 -19.35 26.11
CA PRO A 111 -8.69 -19.67 26.22
C PRO A 111 -9.55 -19.07 25.10
N VAL A 112 -9.33 -17.79 24.76
CA VAL A 112 -10.04 -17.12 23.67
C VAL A 112 -9.66 -17.73 22.32
N GLY A 113 -8.37 -18.06 22.11
CA GLY A 113 -7.92 -18.80 20.95
C GLY A 113 -8.67 -20.13 20.76
N LEU A 114 -8.71 -20.97 21.79
CA LEU A 114 -9.40 -22.27 21.73
C LEU A 114 -10.89 -22.10 21.41
N LEU A 115 -11.57 -21.17 22.08
CA LEU A 115 -12.98 -20.89 21.88
C LEU A 115 -13.27 -20.48 20.42
N VAL A 116 -12.50 -19.54 19.88
CA VAL A 116 -12.70 -19.06 18.51
C VAL A 116 -12.31 -20.13 17.49
N GLY A 117 -11.26 -20.91 17.75
CA GLY A 117 -10.89 -22.08 16.93
C GLY A 117 -12.03 -23.09 16.83
N ILE A 118 -12.68 -23.43 17.95
CA ILE A 118 -13.84 -24.34 17.96
C ILE A 118 -15.02 -23.74 17.18
N ILE A 119 -15.29 -22.44 17.34
CA ILE A 119 -16.34 -21.75 16.56
C ILE A 119 -16.07 -21.89 15.06
N PHE A 120 -14.82 -21.71 14.61
CA PHE A 120 -14.46 -21.84 13.20
C PHE A 120 -14.63 -23.27 12.66
N ILE A 121 -14.30 -24.30 13.46
CA ILE A 121 -14.63 -25.70 13.13
C ILE A 121 -16.15 -25.84 12.91
N VAL A 122 -16.96 -25.37 13.85
CA VAL A 122 -18.43 -25.52 13.80
C VAL A 122 -19.00 -24.78 12.58
N LEU A 123 -18.55 -23.57 12.31
CA LEU A 123 -18.96 -22.79 11.14
C LEU A 123 -18.59 -23.53 9.85
N LYS A 124 -17.35 -24.03 9.74
CA LYS A 124 -16.89 -24.74 8.54
C LYS A 124 -17.65 -26.05 8.31
N TRP A 125 -17.88 -26.79 9.39
CA TRP A 125 -18.68 -28.02 9.37
C TRP A 125 -20.12 -27.74 8.93
N ARG A 126 -20.77 -26.69 9.47
CA ARG A 126 -22.11 -26.26 9.07
C ARG A 126 -22.17 -25.87 7.59
N GLU A 127 -21.22 -25.09 7.11
CA GLU A 127 -21.11 -24.69 5.69
C GLU A 127 -21.03 -25.92 4.77
N LYS A 128 -20.11 -26.84 5.06
CA LYS A 128 -19.92 -28.05 4.25
C LYS A 128 -21.09 -29.02 4.32
N ASN A 129 -21.74 -29.14 5.47
CA ASN A 129 -22.93 -29.97 5.60
C ASN A 129 -24.14 -29.41 4.85
N LYS A 130 -24.30 -28.08 4.79
CA LYS A 130 -25.33 -27.46 3.94
C LYS A 130 -25.11 -27.73 2.45
N LEU A 131 -23.86 -27.85 2.03
CA LEU A 131 -23.47 -28.10 0.63
C LEU A 131 -23.25 -29.59 0.32
N LYS A 132 -23.46 -30.49 1.29
CA LYS A 132 -23.21 -31.93 1.15
C LYS A 132 -24.26 -32.55 0.23
N LEU A 133 -23.80 -33.30 -0.76
CA LEU A 133 -24.67 -34.07 -1.66
C LEU A 133 -24.71 -35.53 -1.20
N ALA A 134 -25.80 -36.24 -1.53
CA ALA A 134 -25.95 -37.66 -1.18
C ALA A 134 -24.82 -38.53 -1.78
N LYS A 135 -24.33 -38.15 -2.97
CA LYS A 135 -23.10 -38.67 -3.57
C LYS A 135 -22.28 -37.48 -4.06
N PRO A 136 -20.98 -37.39 -3.74
CA PRO A 136 -20.13 -36.35 -4.27
C PRO A 136 -20.04 -36.44 -5.79
N GLU A 137 -20.33 -35.33 -6.47
CA GLU A 137 -20.29 -35.24 -7.93
C GLU A 137 -18.99 -34.59 -8.39
N GLN A 138 -18.38 -35.14 -9.43
CA GLN A 138 -17.28 -34.47 -10.12
C GLN A 138 -17.85 -33.50 -11.15
N ARG A 139 -17.60 -32.20 -10.96
CA ARG A 139 -17.98 -31.18 -11.92
C ARG A 139 -16.73 -30.62 -12.57
N ILE A 140 -16.73 -30.59 -13.90
CA ILE A 140 -15.70 -29.90 -14.67
C ILE A 140 -16.07 -28.42 -14.66
N LEU A 141 -15.29 -27.63 -13.93
CA LEU A 141 -15.47 -26.20 -13.85
C LEU A 141 -14.42 -25.50 -14.73
N ARG A 142 -14.89 -24.56 -15.53
CA ARG A 142 -14.04 -23.66 -16.33
C ARG A 142 -13.65 -22.49 -15.45
N ILE A 143 -12.38 -22.44 -15.05
CA ILE A 143 -11.85 -21.38 -14.20
C ILE A 143 -11.22 -20.32 -15.11
N TRP A 144 -11.76 -19.11 -15.05
CA TRP A 144 -11.29 -17.96 -15.80
C TRP A 144 -10.33 -17.09 -14.97
N PRO A 145 -9.47 -16.28 -15.60
CA PRO A 145 -8.59 -15.34 -14.89
C PRO A 145 -9.31 -14.40 -13.89
N SER A 146 -10.57 -14.04 -14.17
CA SER A 146 -11.40 -13.18 -13.32
C SER A 146 -11.77 -13.84 -12.00
N ASP A 147 -11.83 -15.18 -11.98
CA ASP A 147 -12.12 -15.98 -10.79
C ASP A 147 -10.87 -16.13 -9.91
N ARG A 148 -9.69 -15.86 -10.49
CA ARG A 148 -8.39 -15.98 -9.85
C ARG A 148 -7.91 -14.70 -9.19
N VAL A 149 -8.66 -13.60 -9.28
CA VAL A 149 -8.21 -12.29 -8.75
C VAL A 149 -7.90 -12.36 -7.25
N GLY A 150 -8.69 -13.10 -6.48
CA GLY A 150 -8.40 -13.35 -5.07
C GLY A 150 -7.05 -14.04 -4.86
N ASP A 151 -6.77 -15.11 -5.62
CA ASP A 151 -5.47 -15.80 -5.58
C ASP A 151 -4.32 -14.84 -5.93
N ILE A 152 -4.48 -14.02 -6.97
CA ILE A 152 -3.46 -13.06 -7.42
C ILE A 152 -3.13 -12.07 -6.29
N VAL A 153 -4.16 -11.50 -5.66
CA VAL A 153 -3.98 -10.53 -4.56
C VAL A 153 -3.31 -11.19 -3.35
N ILE A 154 -3.74 -12.39 -2.97
CA ILE A 154 -3.16 -13.12 -1.82
C ILE A 154 -1.70 -13.49 -2.11
N ILE A 155 -1.40 -14.03 -3.29
CA ILE A 155 -0.02 -14.38 -3.69
C ILE A 155 0.85 -13.13 -3.69
N ALA A 156 0.37 -12.02 -4.26
CA ALA A 156 1.11 -10.76 -4.28
C ALA A 156 1.38 -10.22 -2.87
N ALA A 157 0.38 -10.25 -1.99
CA ALA A 157 0.53 -9.77 -0.61
C ALA A 157 1.50 -10.65 0.20
N VAL A 158 1.35 -11.97 0.14
CA VAL A 158 2.21 -12.91 0.89
C VAL A 158 3.64 -12.90 0.36
N ALA A 159 3.83 -13.06 -0.95
CA ALA A 159 5.17 -13.06 -1.55
C ALA A 159 5.84 -11.70 -1.43
N GLY A 160 5.08 -10.60 -1.55
CA GLY A 160 5.58 -9.25 -1.36
C GLY A 160 6.03 -8.99 0.08
N PHE A 161 5.24 -9.40 1.07
CA PHE A 161 5.64 -9.27 2.47
C PHE A 161 6.89 -10.10 2.80
N ILE A 162 6.94 -11.36 2.35
CA ILE A 162 8.10 -12.24 2.53
C ILE A 162 9.34 -11.63 1.88
N GLY A 163 9.24 -11.18 0.62
CA GLY A 163 10.34 -10.57 -0.10
C GLY A 163 10.85 -9.29 0.56
N ALA A 164 9.94 -8.41 0.98
CA ALA A 164 10.28 -7.16 1.66
C ALA A 164 11.04 -7.41 2.97
N LYS A 165 10.66 -8.46 3.70
CA LYS A 165 11.33 -8.83 4.94
C LYS A 165 12.70 -9.46 4.69
N ILE A 166 12.82 -10.34 3.70
CA ILE A 166 14.11 -10.97 3.34
C ILE A 166 15.10 -9.88 2.94
N PHE A 167 14.73 -8.97 2.04
CA PHE A 167 15.66 -7.94 1.57
C PHE A 167 16.01 -6.93 2.66
N ASP A 168 15.08 -6.54 3.54
CA ASP A 168 15.41 -5.70 4.70
C ASP A 168 16.53 -6.29 5.56
N ASN A 169 16.48 -7.61 5.81
CA ASN A 169 17.52 -8.29 6.58
C ASN A 169 18.83 -8.46 5.80
N LEU A 170 18.78 -8.55 4.46
CA LEU A 170 19.98 -8.58 3.63
C LEU A 170 20.65 -7.20 3.53
N GLU A 171 19.87 -6.13 3.42
CA GLU A 171 20.37 -4.75 3.40
C GLU A 171 20.93 -4.34 4.76
N ASN A 172 20.33 -4.83 5.85
CA ASN A 172 20.74 -4.54 7.23
C ASN A 172 21.36 -5.77 7.90
N TRP A 173 22.33 -6.39 7.24
CA TRP A 173 22.93 -7.67 7.65
C TRP A 173 23.52 -7.63 9.07
N ASP A 174 24.19 -6.54 9.44
CA ASP A 174 24.77 -6.37 10.78
C ASP A 174 23.68 -6.35 11.87
N ARG A 175 22.58 -5.64 11.61
CA ARG A 175 21.40 -5.61 12.50
C ARG A 175 20.79 -7.00 12.62
N PHE A 176 20.66 -7.71 11.49
CA PHE A 176 20.06 -9.04 11.45
C PHE A 176 20.87 -10.08 12.23
N ILE A 177 22.21 -10.11 12.10
CA ILE A 177 23.04 -11.07 12.85
C ILE A 177 22.93 -10.87 14.37
N GLN A 178 22.80 -9.63 14.83
CA GLN A 178 22.71 -9.31 16.25
C GLN A 178 21.42 -9.81 16.90
N ASP A 179 20.29 -9.71 16.19
CA ASP A 179 19.00 -10.23 16.66
C ASP A 179 18.16 -10.82 15.50
N PRO A 180 18.45 -12.07 15.09
CA PRO A 180 17.81 -12.66 13.92
C PRO A 180 16.29 -12.81 14.10
N TRP A 181 15.87 -13.24 15.28
CA TRP A 181 14.46 -13.51 15.56
C TRP A 181 13.65 -12.24 15.80
N GLY A 182 14.22 -11.27 16.53
CA GLY A 182 13.57 -9.97 16.73
C GLY A 182 13.41 -9.21 15.42
N ASN A 183 14.41 -9.21 14.55
CA ASN A 183 14.29 -8.56 13.24
C ASN A 183 13.35 -9.30 12.30
N LEU A 184 13.36 -10.63 12.25
CA LEU A 184 12.49 -11.39 11.34
C LEU A 184 11.00 -11.26 11.70
N PHE A 185 10.68 -11.17 13.00
CA PHE A 185 9.31 -11.02 13.47
C PHE A 185 8.92 -9.58 13.83
N SER A 186 9.82 -8.60 13.68
CA SER A 186 9.47 -7.20 13.92
C SER A 186 8.44 -6.71 12.91
N ALA A 187 7.60 -5.77 13.38
CA ALA A 187 6.62 -5.10 12.53
C ALA A 187 7.24 -4.06 11.59
N SER A 188 8.50 -3.70 11.81
CA SER A 188 9.29 -2.73 11.05
C SER A 188 10.30 -3.43 10.13
N GLY A 189 10.97 -2.69 9.26
CA GLY A 189 11.97 -3.26 8.36
C GLY A 189 11.33 -4.03 7.21
N LEU A 190 10.75 -3.29 6.27
CA LEU A 190 10.17 -3.82 5.04
C LEU A 190 10.75 -3.02 3.88
N THR A 191 11.51 -3.67 3.01
CA THR A 191 12.08 -3.00 1.84
C THR A 191 11.17 -3.16 0.63
N TYR A 192 10.97 -2.06 -0.10
CA TYR A 192 10.12 -2.05 -1.28
C TYR A 192 10.63 -2.99 -2.38
N TYR A 193 11.95 -3.00 -2.64
CA TYR A 193 12.55 -3.77 -3.73
C TYR A 193 12.36 -5.28 -3.56
N GLY A 194 12.59 -5.80 -2.35
CA GLY A 194 12.36 -7.21 -2.07
C GLY A 194 10.91 -7.62 -2.31
N GLY A 195 9.97 -6.78 -1.87
CA GLY A 195 8.55 -7.04 -2.06
C GLY A 195 8.14 -7.05 -3.53
N LEU A 196 8.59 -6.07 -4.30
CA LEU A 196 8.30 -5.99 -5.73
C LEU A 196 8.87 -7.19 -6.50
N ILE A 197 10.13 -7.56 -6.26
CA ILE A 197 10.82 -8.65 -6.97
C ILE A 197 10.14 -9.99 -6.68
N PHE A 198 9.94 -10.33 -5.41
CA PHE A 198 9.36 -11.62 -5.02
C PHE A 198 7.91 -11.74 -5.45
N ALA A 199 7.11 -10.69 -5.30
CA ALA A 199 5.73 -10.70 -5.79
C ALA A 199 5.68 -10.90 -7.30
N THR A 200 6.56 -10.23 -8.06
CA THR A 200 6.61 -10.37 -9.52
C THR A 200 7.00 -11.78 -9.95
N ILE A 201 8.01 -12.39 -9.31
CA ILE A 201 8.45 -13.76 -9.60
C ILE A 201 7.34 -14.78 -9.28
N ALA A 202 6.72 -14.66 -8.10
CA ALA A 202 5.64 -15.55 -7.68
C ALA A 202 4.43 -15.46 -8.61
N LEU A 203 4.04 -14.24 -9.01
CA LEU A 203 2.96 -14.01 -9.95
C LEU A 203 3.31 -14.51 -11.36
N TRP A 204 4.54 -14.30 -11.84
CA TRP A 204 4.98 -14.81 -13.13
C TRP A 204 4.89 -16.34 -13.21
N TYR A 205 5.33 -17.04 -12.15
CA TYR A 205 5.16 -18.48 -12.01
C TYR A 205 3.68 -18.89 -12.00
N TYR A 206 2.86 -18.21 -11.19
CA TYR A 206 1.42 -18.49 -11.09
C TYR A 206 0.70 -18.28 -12.43
N PHE A 207 1.01 -17.20 -13.16
CA PHE A 207 0.42 -16.91 -14.48
C PHE A 207 0.82 -17.95 -15.51
N SER A 208 2.10 -18.35 -15.51
CA SER A 208 2.63 -19.39 -16.40
C SER A 208 1.92 -20.73 -16.18
N LYS A 209 1.70 -21.14 -14.92
CA LYS A 209 0.95 -22.37 -14.60
C LYS A 209 -0.52 -22.34 -15.00
N ASN A 210 -1.13 -21.16 -15.06
CA ASN A 210 -2.55 -21.00 -15.37
C ASN A 210 -2.82 -20.55 -16.82
N LYS A 211 -1.83 -20.70 -17.73
CA LYS A 211 -1.94 -20.31 -19.15
C LYS A 211 -2.31 -18.84 -19.37
N MET A 212 -1.96 -17.98 -18.41
CA MET A 212 -2.18 -16.53 -18.50
C MET A 212 -0.90 -15.88 -19.00
N ARG A 213 -0.90 -15.38 -20.23
CA ARG A 213 0.28 -14.72 -20.79
C ARG A 213 0.59 -13.45 -19.99
N PHE A 214 1.80 -13.37 -19.43
CA PHE A 214 2.21 -12.28 -18.52
C PHE A 214 1.93 -10.89 -19.08
N ILE A 215 2.28 -10.62 -20.34
CA ILE A 215 2.07 -9.30 -20.95
C ILE A 215 0.59 -8.90 -21.05
N ASN A 216 -0.32 -9.87 -21.27
CA ASN A 216 -1.76 -9.60 -21.30
C ASN A 216 -2.27 -9.28 -19.90
N VAL A 217 -1.74 -9.96 -18.88
CA VAL A 217 -2.06 -9.66 -17.47
C VAL A 217 -1.51 -8.29 -17.08
N ALA A 218 -0.25 -7.98 -17.42
CA ALA A 218 0.38 -6.69 -17.17
C ALA A 218 -0.46 -5.54 -17.75
N ASP A 219 -0.91 -5.65 -19.00
CA ASP A 219 -1.82 -4.68 -19.62
C ASP A 219 -3.20 -4.59 -18.93
N THR A 220 -3.68 -5.68 -18.35
CA THR A 220 -4.96 -5.73 -17.62
C THR A 220 -4.86 -4.98 -16.30
N ILE A 221 -3.76 -5.18 -15.56
CA ILE A 221 -3.56 -4.57 -14.24
C ILE A 221 -2.94 -3.17 -14.30
N ALA A 222 -2.28 -2.80 -15.40
CA ALA A 222 -1.58 -1.54 -15.59
C ALA A 222 -2.32 -0.29 -15.07
N PRO A 223 -3.57 0.01 -15.52
CA PRO A 223 -4.29 1.15 -14.97
C PRO A 223 -4.55 1.01 -13.47
N THR A 224 -4.89 -0.20 -12.99
CA THR A 224 -5.20 -0.43 -11.58
C THR A 224 -3.98 -0.32 -10.66
N LEU A 225 -2.75 -0.48 -11.17
CA LEU A 225 -1.53 -0.22 -10.40
C LEU A 225 -1.43 1.26 -10.01
N MET A 226 -1.78 2.17 -10.93
CA MET A 226 -1.83 3.60 -10.63
C MET A 226 -2.89 3.93 -9.58
N LEU A 227 -4.07 3.30 -9.67
CA LEU A 227 -5.11 3.43 -8.63
C LEU A 227 -4.62 2.90 -7.28
N ALA A 228 -3.93 1.74 -7.28
CA ALA A 228 -3.40 1.13 -6.07
C ALA A 228 -2.41 2.06 -5.36
N TYR A 229 -1.54 2.72 -6.14
CA TYR A 229 -0.57 3.69 -5.65
C TYR A 229 -1.26 4.89 -5.00
N GLY A 230 -2.20 5.53 -5.71
CA GLY A 230 -2.96 6.66 -5.18
C GLY A 230 -3.73 6.31 -3.89
N LEU A 231 -4.43 5.16 -3.86
CA LEU A 231 -5.14 4.71 -2.66
C LEU A 231 -4.19 4.38 -1.49
N GLY A 232 -3.00 3.83 -1.78
CA GLY A 232 -1.96 3.59 -0.78
C GLY A 232 -1.46 4.90 -0.17
N ARG A 233 -1.28 5.95 -0.97
CA ARG A 233 -0.84 7.27 -0.52
C ARG A 233 -1.84 7.99 0.37
N ILE A 234 -3.13 7.64 0.31
CA ILE A 234 -4.10 8.08 1.32
C ILE A 234 -3.70 7.59 2.72
N GLY A 235 -3.19 6.36 2.82
CA GLY A 235 -2.65 5.83 4.06
C GLY A 235 -1.50 6.67 4.61
N CYS A 236 -0.53 7.02 3.75
CA CYS A 236 0.60 7.90 4.10
C CYS A 236 0.11 9.26 4.60
N GLN A 237 -0.80 9.89 3.83
CA GLN A 237 -1.35 11.19 4.19
C GLN A 237 -2.10 11.16 5.51
N VAL A 238 -2.94 10.15 5.76
CA VAL A 238 -3.76 10.11 6.97
C VAL A 238 -2.92 9.79 8.20
N ALA A 239 -1.93 8.90 8.07
CA ALA A 239 -1.05 8.54 9.17
C ALA A 239 -0.03 9.65 9.49
N GLY A 240 0.44 10.39 8.49
CA GLY A 240 1.61 11.25 8.62
C GLY A 240 2.85 10.40 8.90
N ASP A 241 3.16 9.47 8.00
CA ASP A 241 4.23 8.47 8.14
C ASP A 241 5.60 8.97 7.65
N GLY A 242 5.76 10.27 7.39
CA GLY A 242 7.03 10.85 6.96
C GLY A 242 7.19 10.95 5.44
N ASP A 243 6.23 10.48 4.65
CA ASP A 243 6.28 10.51 3.18
C ASP A 243 6.03 11.89 2.54
N TRP A 244 6.33 12.96 3.28
CA TRP A 244 6.17 14.34 2.86
C TRP A 244 7.39 14.91 2.14
N GLY A 245 7.23 16.09 1.57
CA GLY A 245 8.24 16.76 0.76
C GLY A 245 9.25 17.58 1.57
N ILE A 246 10.03 18.37 0.83
CA ILE A 246 10.92 19.39 1.39
C ILE A 246 10.11 20.48 2.13
N ILE A 247 10.81 21.29 2.92
CA ILE A 247 10.19 22.39 3.66
C ILE A 247 9.68 23.47 2.69
N ASN A 248 8.45 23.95 2.91
CA ASN A 248 7.95 25.13 2.23
C ASN A 248 8.27 26.38 3.05
N SER A 249 9.36 27.06 2.71
CA SER A 249 9.88 28.20 3.46
C SER A 249 9.06 29.49 3.30
N ALA A 250 7.91 29.44 2.64
CA ALA A 250 6.94 30.54 2.62
C ALA A 250 5.97 30.53 3.83
N TYR A 251 5.96 29.45 4.61
CA TYR A 251 5.01 29.24 5.71
C TYR A 251 5.72 28.87 7.02
N LEU A 252 5.08 29.21 8.13
CA LEU A 252 5.40 28.74 9.48
C LEU A 252 4.13 28.19 10.14
N SER A 253 4.30 27.29 11.11
CA SER A 253 3.21 26.79 11.94
C SER A 253 3.36 27.26 13.39
N ASP A 254 2.28 27.77 13.97
CA ASP A 254 2.23 28.09 15.40
C ASP A 254 2.05 26.82 16.27
N SER A 255 2.09 27.00 17.60
CA SER A 255 1.97 25.93 18.60
C SER A 255 0.60 25.24 18.65
N ASN A 256 -0.41 25.83 18.01
CA ASN A 256 -1.74 25.23 17.83
C ASN A 256 -1.86 24.51 16.47
N GLY A 257 -0.80 24.51 15.66
CA GLY A 257 -0.78 23.90 14.34
C GLY A 257 -1.40 24.76 13.24
N LYS A 258 -1.59 26.08 13.46
CA LYS A 258 -2.11 26.99 12.44
C LYS A 258 -0.99 27.49 11.53
N LEU A 259 -1.25 27.48 10.23
CA LEU A 259 -0.32 27.97 9.21
C LEU A 259 -0.42 29.49 9.04
N SER A 260 0.74 30.13 8.87
CA SER A 260 0.84 31.56 8.53
C SER A 260 1.97 31.78 7.53
N LEU A 261 1.76 32.72 6.60
CA LEU A 261 2.83 33.18 5.71
C LEU A 261 3.95 33.85 6.51
N CYS A 262 5.19 33.63 6.08
CA CYS A 262 6.36 34.22 6.72
C CYS A 262 7.31 34.88 5.71
N THR A 263 8.15 35.79 6.19
CA THR A 263 9.26 36.35 5.41
C THR A 263 10.48 35.42 5.47
N PRO A 264 11.43 35.52 4.52
CA PRO A 264 12.67 34.75 4.56
C PRO A 264 13.46 34.93 5.87
N GLU A 265 13.41 36.11 6.48
CA GLU A 265 14.06 36.41 7.76
C GLU A 265 13.40 35.65 8.91
N GLN A 266 12.06 35.66 8.95
CA GLN A 266 11.28 34.91 9.94
C GLN A 266 11.52 33.40 9.81
N PHE A 267 11.58 32.89 8.59
CA PHE A 267 11.92 31.49 8.32
C PHE A 267 13.33 31.13 8.82
N LYS A 268 14.33 31.97 8.53
CA LYS A 268 15.72 31.76 8.99
C LYS A 268 15.80 31.73 10.52
N GLN A 269 15.11 32.64 11.20
CA GLN A 269 15.05 32.67 12.66
C GLN A 269 14.40 31.40 13.21
N ALA A 270 13.25 31.01 12.65
CA ALA A 270 12.54 29.80 13.06
C ALA A 270 13.40 28.55 12.86
N ALA A 271 14.08 28.41 11.72
CA ALA A 271 14.94 27.27 11.45
C ALA A 271 16.12 27.15 12.43
N VAL A 272 16.69 28.27 12.87
CA VAL A 272 17.72 28.27 13.92
C VAL A 272 17.14 27.82 15.26
N ILE A 273 15.95 28.31 15.63
CA ILE A 273 15.27 27.93 16.87
C ILE A 273 14.96 26.43 16.91
N PHE A 274 14.55 25.85 15.78
CA PHE A 274 14.14 24.45 15.71
C PHE A 274 15.28 23.47 15.39
N LYS A 275 16.51 23.95 15.25
CA LYS A 275 17.71 23.13 14.97
C LYS A 275 17.93 22.01 16.00
N ASP A 276 17.62 22.27 17.27
CA ASP A 276 17.86 21.31 18.36
C ASP A 276 16.73 20.28 18.54
N HIS A 277 15.64 20.37 17.76
CA HIS A 277 14.42 19.58 17.97
C HIS A 277 14.26 18.38 17.02
N SER A 278 15.06 18.27 15.96
CA SER A 278 15.01 17.14 15.02
C SER A 278 16.27 17.07 14.17
N GLU A 279 16.75 15.87 13.86
CA GLU A 279 17.77 15.63 12.83
C GLU A 279 17.33 16.11 11.43
N GLN A 280 16.02 16.34 11.25
CA GLN A 280 15.42 16.89 10.03
C GLN A 280 15.59 18.42 9.92
N TYR A 281 16.07 19.09 10.98
CA TYR A 281 16.28 20.54 11.05
C TYR A 281 17.76 20.84 11.35
N GLY A 282 18.49 21.32 10.33
CA GLY A 282 19.91 21.66 10.40
C GLY A 282 20.17 23.18 10.32
N ILE A 283 21.33 23.56 9.79
CA ILE A 283 21.60 24.96 9.41
C ILE A 283 20.78 25.27 8.15
N VAL A 284 20.18 26.47 8.02
CA VAL A 284 19.33 26.83 6.86
C VAL A 284 20.00 26.57 5.50
N GLY A 285 21.34 26.64 5.42
CA GLY A 285 22.11 26.32 4.22
C GLY A 285 22.23 24.82 3.88
N GLU A 286 21.88 23.94 4.81
CA GLU A 286 21.95 22.47 4.67
C GLU A 286 20.54 21.84 4.56
N ILE A 287 19.49 22.56 4.95
CA ILE A 287 18.11 22.07 4.87
C ILE A 287 17.57 22.26 3.47
N GLN A 288 17.03 21.20 2.86
CA GLN A 288 16.31 21.31 1.59
C GLN A 288 14.97 22.04 1.80
N HIS A 289 14.78 23.17 1.14
CA HIS A 289 13.55 23.96 1.20
C HIS A 289 13.28 24.69 -0.12
N ALA A 290 12.01 25.04 -0.35
CA ALA A 290 11.62 25.93 -1.44
C ALA A 290 10.52 26.89 -0.95
N ALA A 291 10.52 28.13 -1.43
CA ALA A 291 9.49 29.09 -1.07
C ALA A 291 8.39 29.09 -2.14
N PHE A 292 7.19 28.63 -1.79
CA PHE A 292 6.03 28.73 -2.66
C PHE A 292 4.82 29.21 -1.89
N LYS A 293 4.30 30.39 -2.25
CA LYS A 293 3.05 30.92 -1.69
C LYS A 293 1.88 30.31 -2.45
N GLY A 294 0.94 29.72 -1.71
CA GLY A 294 -0.29 29.17 -2.27
C GLY A 294 -1.10 30.21 -3.03
N VAL A 295 -1.92 29.73 -3.97
CA VAL A 295 -2.89 30.59 -4.67
C VAL A 295 -4.07 30.88 -3.76
N SER A 296 -4.56 32.13 -3.76
CA SER A 296 -5.53 32.63 -2.78
C SER A 296 -6.89 31.92 -2.75
N TRP A 297 -7.27 31.24 -3.84
CA TRP A 297 -8.53 30.50 -3.95
C TRP A 297 -8.42 29.02 -3.53
N LEU A 298 -7.20 28.54 -3.26
CA LEU A 298 -6.95 27.20 -2.73
C LEU A 298 -6.50 27.29 -1.27
N PRO A 299 -6.79 26.25 -0.47
CA PRO A 299 -6.39 26.25 0.93
C PRO A 299 -4.87 26.09 1.09
N ASP A 300 -4.30 26.76 2.09
CA ASP A 300 -2.87 26.72 2.38
C ASP A 300 -2.34 25.31 2.66
N TRP A 301 -3.19 24.43 3.25
CA TRP A 301 -2.82 23.05 3.56
C TRP A 301 -2.41 22.24 2.33
N LEU A 302 -2.82 22.67 1.13
CA LEU A 302 -2.43 22.03 -0.12
C LEU A 302 -0.98 22.35 -0.50
N PHE A 303 -0.43 23.48 -0.04
CA PHE A 303 0.91 23.95 -0.40
C PHE A 303 1.92 23.82 0.75
N ALA A 304 1.43 23.82 1.98
CA ALA A 304 2.21 23.68 3.19
C ALA A 304 1.40 22.90 4.21
N TYR A 305 1.96 21.82 4.75
CA TYR A 305 1.29 21.00 5.76
C TYR A 305 2.24 20.67 6.90
N ASN A 306 1.74 20.78 8.12
CA ASN A 306 2.51 20.60 9.35
C ASN A 306 2.33 19.23 10.01
N TYR A 307 1.55 18.33 9.39
CA TYR A 307 1.34 16.94 9.84
C TYR A 307 1.15 16.81 11.37
N PRO A 308 0.12 17.45 11.94
CA PRO A 308 -0.14 17.36 13.37
C PRO A 308 -0.54 15.94 13.75
N HIS A 309 -0.06 15.43 14.89
CA HIS A 309 -0.29 14.06 15.35
C HIS A 309 0.30 12.97 14.42
N ASN A 310 1.42 13.26 13.75
CA ASN A 310 2.08 12.30 12.87
C ASN A 310 2.55 11.04 13.63
N VAL A 311 2.50 9.87 12.98
CA VAL A 311 2.83 8.59 13.63
C VAL A 311 4.30 8.43 14.01
N ASN A 312 5.18 9.20 13.37
CA ASN A 312 6.62 9.18 13.64
C ASN A 312 7.01 10.03 14.86
N ASN A 313 6.06 10.75 15.45
CA ASN A 313 6.30 11.70 16.54
C ASN A 313 7.39 12.75 16.20
N GLN A 314 7.50 13.12 14.92
CA GLN A 314 8.45 14.11 14.42
C GLN A 314 7.96 15.55 14.67
N GLY A 315 8.90 16.44 14.98
CA GLY A 315 8.66 17.86 15.24
C GLY A 315 8.55 18.18 16.73
N ILE A 316 7.75 19.20 17.08
CA ILE A 316 7.61 19.69 18.45
C ILE A 316 6.21 19.44 19.03
N PRO A 317 6.03 19.39 20.36
CA PRO A 317 4.73 19.15 20.97
C PRO A 317 3.70 20.24 20.68
N LEU A 318 2.48 19.83 20.35
CA LEU A 318 1.30 20.67 20.24
C LEU A 318 0.84 21.16 21.62
N ALA A 319 0.40 22.42 21.70
CA ALA A 319 -0.21 22.94 22.91
C ALA A 319 -1.51 22.18 23.25
N ASN A 320 -1.66 21.80 24.52
CA ASN A 320 -2.87 21.14 25.05
C ASN A 320 -3.27 19.80 24.38
N CYS A 321 -2.31 19.06 23.82
CA CYS A 321 -2.61 17.76 23.20
C CYS A 321 -2.75 16.62 24.21
N THR A 322 -3.76 15.77 24.04
CA THR A 322 -4.05 14.61 24.91
C THR A 322 -3.95 13.26 24.20
N TRP A 323 -3.29 13.20 23.03
CA TRP A 323 -3.23 12.01 22.16
C TRP A 323 -1.99 11.12 22.42
N GLY A 324 -1.41 11.24 23.62
CA GLY A 324 -0.24 10.46 24.05
C GLY A 324 0.98 10.73 23.16
N ASN A 325 1.57 9.67 22.60
CA ASN A 325 2.77 9.74 21.75
C ASN A 325 2.52 10.38 20.38
N TYR A 326 1.29 10.81 20.08
CA TYR A 326 0.93 11.44 18.81
C TYR A 326 0.60 12.90 19.04
N CYS A 327 1.47 13.62 19.75
CA CYS A 327 1.24 15.02 20.10
C CYS A 327 2.20 15.99 19.39
N ASN A 328 2.97 15.52 18.42
CA ASN A 328 3.92 16.37 17.71
C ASN A 328 3.39 16.89 16.37
N TYR A 329 3.91 18.05 15.97
CA TYR A 329 3.67 18.67 14.66
C TYR A 329 4.98 19.26 14.12
N LEU A 330 5.04 19.49 12.81
CA LEU A 330 6.19 20.10 12.15
C LEU A 330 6.08 21.64 12.24
N PRO A 331 6.96 22.33 13.00
CA PRO A 331 6.93 23.78 13.09
C PRO A 331 7.33 24.48 11.78
N LEU A 332 8.14 23.80 10.98
CA LEU A 332 8.44 24.16 9.59
C LEU A 332 7.57 23.27 8.67
N PRO A 333 6.49 23.81 8.09
CA PRO A 333 5.60 23.04 7.22
C PRO A 333 6.31 22.59 5.94
N VAL A 334 5.86 21.45 5.43
CA VAL A 334 6.45 20.79 4.25
C VAL A 334 5.43 20.71 3.12
N PHE A 335 5.90 20.50 1.90
CA PHE A 335 5.00 20.18 0.80
C PHE A 335 4.29 18.84 1.06
N PRO A 336 2.96 18.76 0.98
CA PRO A 336 2.23 17.53 1.22
C PRO A 336 2.28 16.60 -0.01
N THR A 337 3.44 16.06 -0.32
CA THR A 337 3.65 15.16 -1.47
C THR A 337 2.66 14.00 -1.54
N PRO A 338 2.22 13.33 -0.46
CA PRO A 338 1.20 12.29 -0.56
C PRO A 338 -0.10 12.80 -1.18
N ILE A 339 -0.52 14.06 -0.91
CA ILE A 339 -1.71 14.65 -1.54
C ILE A 339 -1.52 14.79 -3.05
N TYR A 340 -0.36 15.29 -3.48
CA TYR A 340 -0.05 15.43 -4.89
C TYR A 340 -0.03 14.07 -5.59
N GLU A 341 0.63 13.08 -4.98
CA GLU A 341 0.70 11.70 -5.47
C GLU A 341 -0.71 11.08 -5.58
N ILE A 342 -1.60 11.30 -4.59
CA ILE A 342 -3.01 10.85 -4.64
C ILE A 342 -3.72 11.46 -5.85
N ILE A 343 -3.68 12.79 -5.99
CA ILE A 343 -4.39 13.53 -7.04
C ILE A 343 -3.87 13.09 -8.41
N MET A 344 -2.56 13.09 -8.61
CA MET A 344 -1.92 12.68 -9.87
C MET A 344 -2.26 11.24 -10.20
N SER A 345 -2.18 10.32 -9.23
CA SER A 345 -2.47 8.90 -9.45
C SER A 345 -3.93 8.67 -9.85
N ILE A 346 -4.89 9.34 -9.20
CA ILE A 346 -6.31 9.20 -9.55
C ILE A 346 -6.57 9.76 -10.96
N LEU A 347 -5.98 10.89 -11.32
CA LEU A 347 -6.11 11.48 -12.66
C LEU A 347 -5.47 10.58 -13.73
N LEU A 348 -4.26 10.10 -13.50
CA LEU A 348 -3.55 9.20 -14.41
C LEU A 348 -4.27 7.86 -14.55
N PHE A 349 -4.81 7.31 -13.46
CA PHE A 349 -5.71 6.16 -13.52
C PHE A 349 -6.92 6.45 -14.41
N ALA A 350 -7.60 7.58 -14.22
CA ALA A 350 -8.77 7.94 -15.02
C ALA A 350 -8.43 8.04 -16.51
N VAL A 351 -7.30 8.66 -16.85
CA VAL A 351 -6.78 8.76 -18.23
C VAL A 351 -6.51 7.36 -18.80
N LEU A 352 -5.70 6.55 -18.12
CA LEU A 352 -5.39 5.19 -18.55
C LEU A 352 -6.67 4.33 -18.69
N TRP A 353 -7.57 4.43 -17.71
CA TRP A 353 -8.84 3.72 -17.72
C TRP A 353 -9.72 4.16 -18.90
N TYR A 354 -9.79 5.45 -19.20
CA TYR A 354 -10.52 5.97 -20.37
C TYR A 354 -9.95 5.42 -21.69
N PHE A 355 -8.63 5.43 -21.86
CA PHE A 355 -7.97 4.97 -23.09
C PHE A 355 -7.86 3.45 -23.24
N ARG A 356 -8.13 2.66 -22.19
CA ARG A 356 -7.99 1.19 -22.18
C ARG A 356 -8.77 0.45 -23.29
N LYS A 357 -9.85 1.08 -23.81
CA LYS A 357 -10.64 0.52 -24.92
C LYS A 357 -10.00 0.76 -26.29
N LYS A 358 -9.20 1.82 -26.43
CA LYS A 358 -8.51 2.20 -27.68
C LYS A 358 -7.17 1.47 -27.83
N ILE A 359 -6.54 1.10 -26.71
CA ILE A 359 -5.24 0.41 -26.68
C ILE A 359 -5.46 -1.11 -26.76
N THR A 360 -5.26 -1.69 -27.94
CA THR A 360 -5.58 -3.11 -28.20
C THR A 360 -4.35 -4.03 -28.34
N TYR A 361 -3.18 -3.49 -28.67
CA TYR A 361 -1.97 -4.29 -28.84
C TYR A 361 -1.37 -4.68 -27.48
N PRO A 362 -1.01 -5.97 -27.27
CA PRO A 362 -0.36 -6.41 -26.04
C PRO A 362 0.91 -5.62 -25.73
N GLY A 363 1.07 -5.24 -24.47
CA GLY A 363 2.21 -4.50 -23.93
C GLY A 363 2.09 -2.98 -24.02
N LYS A 364 1.19 -2.45 -24.86
CA LYS A 364 1.04 -0.99 -24.99
C LYS A 364 0.39 -0.34 -23.77
N MET A 365 -0.56 -1.02 -23.13
CA MET A 365 -1.24 -0.46 -21.96
C MET A 365 -0.29 -0.38 -20.78
N PHE A 366 0.50 -1.43 -20.57
CA PHE A 366 1.57 -1.46 -19.59
C PHE A 366 2.66 -0.43 -19.91
N GLY A 367 3.06 -0.30 -21.18
CA GLY A 367 4.01 0.73 -21.61
C GLY A 367 3.55 2.15 -21.29
N TRP A 368 2.29 2.49 -21.57
CA TRP A 368 1.72 3.79 -21.19
C TRP A 368 1.70 4.00 -19.68
N TYR A 369 1.36 2.96 -18.91
CA TYR A 369 1.47 3.00 -17.45
C TYR A 369 2.90 3.32 -16.99
N LEU A 370 3.93 2.66 -17.53
CA LEU A 370 5.32 2.91 -17.17
C LEU A 370 5.74 4.36 -17.46
N ILE A 371 5.33 4.92 -18.59
CA ILE A 371 5.60 6.32 -18.95
C ILE A 371 4.98 7.26 -17.92
N VAL A 372 3.68 7.15 -17.68
CA VAL A 372 3.00 8.11 -16.78
C VAL A 372 3.40 7.93 -15.33
N ASN A 373 3.71 6.70 -14.89
CA ASN A 373 4.22 6.41 -13.56
C ASN A 373 5.64 6.94 -13.37
N GLY A 374 6.51 6.78 -14.36
CA GLY A 374 7.85 7.36 -14.31
C GLY A 374 7.80 8.89 -14.33
N LEU A 375 6.92 9.51 -15.13
CA LEU A 375 6.74 10.96 -15.14
C LEU A 375 6.23 11.50 -13.80
N GLU A 376 5.19 10.86 -13.25
CA GLU A 376 4.66 11.22 -11.92
C GLU A 376 5.75 11.15 -10.86
N ARG A 377 6.48 10.03 -10.81
CA ARG A 377 7.53 9.83 -9.82
C ARG A 377 8.65 10.83 -9.99
N PHE A 378 9.08 11.12 -11.21
CA PHE A 378 10.11 12.12 -11.50
C PHE A 378 9.71 13.52 -11.04
N LEU A 379 8.46 13.92 -11.24
CA LEU A 379 7.95 15.24 -10.84
C LEU A 379 7.86 15.39 -9.32
N ILE A 380 7.35 14.36 -8.63
CA ILE A 380 7.25 14.36 -7.17
C ILE A 380 8.62 14.34 -6.50
N GLU A 381 9.58 13.66 -7.12
CA GLU A 381 10.94 13.56 -6.62
C GLU A 381 11.66 14.91 -6.53
N GLN A 382 11.30 15.89 -7.37
CA GLN A 382 11.86 17.26 -7.33
C GLN A 382 11.52 18.00 -6.02
N ILE A 383 10.47 17.59 -5.33
CA ILE A 383 9.97 18.20 -4.09
C ILE A 383 10.06 17.25 -2.90
N ARG A 384 10.75 16.11 -3.04
CA ARG A 384 11.00 15.13 -1.97
C ARG A 384 12.37 15.32 -1.34
N VAL A 385 12.48 14.92 -0.07
CA VAL A 385 13.76 14.84 0.65
C VAL A 385 14.39 13.47 0.37
N ASN A 386 15.29 13.39 -0.60
CA ASN A 386 15.99 12.14 -0.92
C ASN A 386 17.49 12.34 -1.09
N THR A 387 18.25 11.29 -0.81
CA THR A 387 19.70 11.23 -1.01
C THR A 387 20.01 11.21 -2.50
N LYS A 388 20.93 12.08 -2.91
CA LYS A 388 21.40 12.20 -4.29
C LYS A 388 22.71 11.43 -4.45
N TYR A 389 22.86 10.71 -5.55
CA TYR A 389 24.10 10.02 -5.85
C TYR A 389 25.19 11.01 -6.29
N ASP A 390 26.44 10.69 -5.98
CA ASP A 390 27.60 11.48 -6.43
C ASP A 390 28.04 11.05 -7.83
N ILE A 391 27.15 11.27 -8.80
CA ILE A 391 27.39 11.05 -10.24
C ILE A 391 26.96 12.32 -11.01
N PRO A 392 27.35 12.52 -12.28
CA PRO A 392 26.94 13.71 -13.03
C PRO A 392 25.41 13.92 -12.98
N LEU A 393 24.98 15.16 -12.72
CA LEU A 393 23.60 15.60 -12.47
C LEU A 393 23.02 15.27 -11.08
N HIS A 394 23.77 14.54 -10.24
CA HIS A 394 23.39 14.14 -8.89
C HIS A 394 21.94 13.62 -8.76
N PRO A 395 21.54 12.63 -9.57
CA PRO A 395 20.18 12.14 -9.52
C PRO A 395 19.92 11.31 -8.26
N SER A 396 18.69 11.30 -7.80
CA SER A 396 18.22 10.35 -6.79
C SER A 396 18.00 8.97 -7.42
N GLN A 397 17.95 7.93 -6.57
CA GLN A 397 17.61 6.57 -7.00
C GLN A 397 16.25 6.52 -7.72
N ALA A 398 15.27 7.29 -7.22
CA ALA A 398 13.95 7.34 -7.81
C ALA A 398 13.94 8.04 -9.17
N GLU A 399 14.78 9.06 -9.41
CA GLU A 399 14.90 9.71 -10.72
C GLU A 399 15.47 8.74 -11.77
N ILE A 400 16.50 7.98 -11.41
CA ILE A 400 17.10 6.96 -12.30
C ILE A 400 16.05 5.91 -12.68
N ILE A 401 15.35 5.36 -11.68
CA ILE A 401 14.29 4.36 -11.92
C ILE A 401 13.19 4.96 -12.79
N SER A 402 12.75 6.18 -12.49
CA SER A 402 11.71 6.88 -13.25
C SER A 402 12.09 7.04 -14.72
N PHE A 403 13.33 7.45 -14.99
CA PHE A 403 13.85 7.56 -16.34
C PHE A 403 13.84 6.20 -17.07
N LEU A 404 14.31 5.13 -16.41
CA LEU A 404 14.29 3.78 -16.98
C LEU A 404 12.87 3.29 -17.27
N LEU A 405 11.90 3.58 -16.40
CA LEU A 405 10.48 3.26 -16.63
C LEU A 405 9.94 4.00 -17.85
N ILE A 406 10.25 5.28 -18.01
CA ILE A 406 9.84 6.08 -19.18
C ILE A 406 10.43 5.49 -20.46
N VAL A 407 11.74 5.22 -20.48
CA VAL A 407 12.41 4.64 -21.66
C VAL A 407 11.83 3.28 -22.03
N LEU A 408 11.67 2.37 -21.04
CA LEU A 408 11.08 1.05 -21.26
C LEU A 408 9.63 1.16 -21.75
N GLY A 409 8.86 2.11 -21.19
CA GLY A 409 7.50 2.39 -21.59
C GLY A 409 7.40 2.87 -23.04
N ILE A 410 8.28 3.78 -23.46
CA ILE A 410 8.37 4.26 -24.85
C ILE A 410 8.70 3.09 -25.80
N ILE A 411 9.67 2.25 -25.43
CA ILE A 411 10.03 1.06 -26.20
C ILE A 411 8.82 0.13 -26.35
N LEU A 412 8.10 -0.17 -25.27
CA LEU A 412 6.90 -1.02 -25.33
C LEU A 412 5.80 -0.40 -26.19
N VAL A 413 5.52 0.90 -26.06
CA VAL A 413 4.45 1.57 -26.82
C VAL A 413 4.74 1.58 -28.32
N THR A 414 5.99 1.84 -28.70
CA THR A 414 6.43 1.97 -30.11
C THR A 414 6.71 0.62 -30.76
N MET A 415 7.38 -0.28 -30.05
CA MET A 415 7.87 -1.56 -30.59
C MET A 415 6.98 -2.76 -30.24
N ALA A 416 5.87 -2.60 -29.51
CA ALA A 416 4.95 -3.70 -29.17
C ALA A 416 4.54 -4.54 -30.39
N LYS A 417 4.34 -3.92 -31.57
CA LYS A 417 3.99 -4.65 -32.80
C LYS A 417 5.09 -5.62 -33.27
N LYS A 418 6.35 -5.31 -32.98
CA LYS A 418 7.51 -6.14 -33.32
C LYS A 418 7.66 -7.31 -32.34
N PHE A 419 7.34 -7.09 -31.07
CA PHE A 419 7.51 -8.08 -29.99
C PHE A 419 6.29 -8.97 -29.77
N PHE A 420 5.08 -8.46 -30.04
CA PHE A 420 3.84 -9.12 -29.70
C PHE A 420 2.90 -9.20 -30.89
N LYS A 421 2.44 -10.43 -31.18
CA LYS A 421 1.38 -10.65 -32.15
C LYS A 421 0.07 -10.01 -31.65
N PRO A 422 -0.67 -9.28 -32.51
CA PRO A 422 -2.00 -8.80 -32.15
C PRO A 422 -2.90 -9.99 -31.82
N ILE A 423 -3.82 -9.77 -30.89
CA ILE A 423 -4.86 -10.75 -30.60
C ILE A 423 -5.95 -10.52 -31.64
N ILE A 424 -6.27 -11.57 -32.40
CA ILE A 424 -7.41 -11.59 -33.31
C ILE A 424 -8.63 -11.80 -32.42
N PRO A 425 -9.52 -10.80 -32.23
CA PRO A 425 -10.70 -10.99 -31.41
C PRO A 425 -11.56 -12.09 -32.01
N VAL A 426 -11.94 -13.06 -31.17
CA VAL A 426 -12.76 -14.23 -31.59
C VAL A 426 -14.22 -13.83 -31.89
N ILE A 427 -14.61 -12.59 -31.55
CA ILE A 427 -15.98 -12.11 -31.71
C ILE A 427 -15.99 -10.92 -32.68
N LYS A 428 -16.54 -11.15 -33.89
CA LYS A 428 -17.02 -10.08 -34.77
C LYS A 428 -18.20 -9.39 -34.07
N PRO A 429 -18.31 -8.05 -34.07
CA PRO A 429 -19.55 -7.40 -33.67
C PRO A 429 -20.68 -7.90 -34.58
N SER A 430 -21.69 -8.54 -33.99
CA SER A 430 -23.02 -8.71 -34.59
C SER A 430 -23.82 -7.43 -34.43
#